data_AF-A0A4Q3GBR6-F1
#
_entry.id   AF-A0A4Q3GBR6-F1
#
_cell.length_a   1.000
_cell.length_b   1.000
_cell.length_c   1.000
_cell.angle_alpha   90.00
_cell.angle_beta   90.00
_cell.angle_gamma   90.00
#
_symmetry.space_group_name_H-M   'P 1'
#
loop_
_entity.id
_entity.type
_entity.pdbx_description
1 polymer ?
#
loop_
_entity_poly.entity_id
_entity_poly.type
_entity_poly.pdbx_seq_one_letter_code
_entity_poly.pdbx_strand_id
1 'polypeptide(L)' 'MTARLRQDAIARSLRRNGMSTIAALAAEVGASRRTVLRDIGALRDEGFVIHAEPGRGGGLRLDPQ' A
#
# COMPACT_ATOMS: atom_id res chain seq x y z
N MET A 1 -14.10 5.53 7.51
CA MET A 1 -13.07 4.47 7.60
C MET A 1 -11.89 5.00 8.41
N THR A 2 -11.44 4.29 9.45
CA THR A 2 -10.30 4.74 10.28
C THR A 2 -8.96 4.50 9.54
N ALA A 3 -7.90 5.19 9.96
CA ALA A 3 -6.58 5.03 9.35
C ALA A 3 -6.07 3.58 9.47
N ARG A 4 -6.26 2.94 10.62
CA ARG A 4 -5.82 1.56 10.85
C ARG A 4 -6.50 0.55 9.93
N LEU A 5 -7.83 0.63 9.79
CA LEU A 5 -8.57 -0.26 8.89
C LEU A 5 -8.10 -0.13 7.44
N ARG A 6 -7.71 1.08 7.03
CA ARG A 6 -7.16 1.35 5.70
C ARG A 6 -5.76 0.78 5.51
N GLN A 7 -4.88 0.98 6.48
CA GLN A 7 -3.55 0.39 6.51
C GLN A 7 -3.61 -1.14 6.41
N ASP A 8 -4.48 -1.77 7.21
CA ASP A 8 -4.65 -3.23 7.17
C ASP A 8 -5.22 -3.69 5.81
N ALA A 9 -6.11 -2.92 5.20
CA ALA A 9 -6.63 -3.22 3.87
C ALA A 9 -5.53 -3.14 2.79
N ILE A 10 -4.70 -2.10 2.84
CA ILE A 10 -3.54 -1.95 1.94
C ILE A 10 -2.57 -3.13 2.10
N ALA A 11 -2.19 -3.46 3.34
CA ALA A 11 -1.29 -4.57 3.62
C ALA A 11 -1.85 -5.91 3.14
N ARG A 12 -3.16 -6.16 3.34
CA ARG A 12 -3.83 -7.36 2.82
C ARG A 12 -3.85 -7.42 1.29
N SER A 13 -4.12 -6.29 0.63
CA SER A 13 -4.11 -6.22 -0.84
C SER A 13 -2.73 -6.54 -1.40
N LEU A 14 -1.67 -5.96 -0.81
CA LEU A 14 -0.29 -6.23 -1.19
C LEU A 14 0.11 -7.69 -0.94
N ARG A 15 -0.32 -8.29 0.18
CA ARG A 15 -0.08 -9.73 0.47
C ARG A 15 -0.72 -10.66 -0.55
N ARG A 16 -1.96 -10.35 -0.98
CA ARG A 16 -2.70 -11.21 -1.92
C ARG A 16 -2.23 -11.06 -3.37
N ASN A 17 -1.98 -9.83 -3.79
CA ASN A 17 -1.70 -9.50 -5.19
C ASN A 17 -0.21 -9.49 -5.51
N GLY A 18 0.66 -9.48 -4.49
CA GLY A 18 2.11 -9.36 -4.63
C GLY A 18 2.53 -7.93 -4.99
N MET A 19 2.07 -7.42 -6.12
CA MET A 19 2.35 -6.07 -6.63
C MET A 19 1.05 -5.29 -6.85
N SER A 20 0.99 -4.02 -6.44
CA SER A 20 -0.15 -3.15 -6.72
C SER A 20 0.27 -1.70 -6.89
N THR A 21 -0.44 -0.94 -7.74
CA THR A 21 -0.14 0.48 -7.93
C THR A 21 -0.79 1.34 -6.86
N ILE A 22 -0.24 2.52 -6.58
CA ILE A 22 -0.87 3.50 -5.67
C ILE A 22 -2.28 3.85 -6.13
N ALA A 23 -2.50 3.93 -7.45
CA ALA A 23 -3.81 4.24 -8.01
C ALA A 23 -4.83 3.11 -7.77
N ALA A 24 -4.41 1.86 -7.92
CA ALA A 24 -5.26 0.70 -7.65
C ALA A 24 -5.61 0.59 -6.16
N LEU A 25 -4.61 0.75 -5.27
CA LEU A 25 -4.84 0.77 -3.83
C LEU A 25 -5.77 1.91 -3.41
N ALA A 26 -5.57 3.11 -3.97
CA ALA A 26 -6.42 4.27 -3.73
C ALA A 26 -7.88 4.01 -4.11
N ALA A 27 -8.12 3.37 -5.25
CA ALA A 27 -9.45 2.97 -5.67
C ALA A 27 -10.05 1.88 -4.76
N GLU A 28 -9.27 0.87 -4.37
CA GLU A 28 -9.71 -0.24 -3.52
C GLU A 28 -10.15 0.24 -2.13
N VAL A 29 -9.38 1.16 -1.53
CA VAL A 29 -9.69 1.67 -0.18
C VAL A 29 -10.51 2.97 -0.19
N GLY A 30 -10.89 3.47 -1.36
CA GLY A 30 -11.66 4.70 -1.52
C GLY A 30 -10.98 5.94 -0.94
N ALA A 31 -9.65 6.06 -1.09
CA ALA A 31 -8.86 7.17 -0.54
C ALA A 31 -8.01 7.88 -1.59
N SER A 32 -7.53 9.07 -1.27
CA SER A 32 -6.64 9.81 -2.17
C SER A 32 -5.25 9.14 -2.26
N ARG A 33 -4.54 9.36 -3.37
CA ARG A 33 -3.14 8.90 -3.53
C ARG A 33 -2.23 9.40 -2.39
N ARG A 34 -2.40 10.65 -1.96
CA ARG A 34 -1.65 11.23 -0.83
C ARG A 34 -1.92 10.48 0.47
N THR A 35 -3.16 10.06 0.69
CA THR A 35 -3.56 9.28 1.87
C THR A 35 -2.91 7.90 1.86
N VAL A 36 -2.97 7.20 0.72
CA VAL A 36 -2.33 5.89 0.56
C VAL A 36 -0.82 5.98 0.79
N LEU A 37 -0.15 6.98 0.21
CA LEU A 37 1.28 7.22 0.45
C LEU A 37 1.61 7.48 1.92
N ARG A 38 0.77 8.25 2.63
CA ARG A 38 0.91 8.49 4.06
C ARG A 38 0.76 7.19 4.86
N ASP A 39 -0.22 6.36 4.52
CA ASP A 39 -0.46 5.09 5.21
C ASP A 39 0.65 4.07 4.93
N ILE A 40 1.20 4.06 3.72
CA ILE A 40 2.39 3.26 3.39
C ILE A 40 3.59 3.70 4.23
N GLY A 41 3.78 5.01 4.42
CA GLY A 41 4.80 5.52 5.34
C GLY A 41 4.61 4.97 6.75
N ALA A 42 3.40 5.08 7.29
CA ALA A 42 3.09 4.53 8.61
C ALA A 42 3.31 3.01 8.71
N LEU A 43 2.91 2.25 7.68
CA LEU A 43 3.18 0.81 7.61
C LEU A 43 4.70 0.51 7.61
N ARG A 44 5.51 1.30 6.89
CA ARG A 44 6.97 1.16 6.91
C ARG A 44 7.55 1.46 8.29
N ASP A 45 7.03 2.50 8.96
CA ASP A 45 7.43 2.86 10.32
C ASP A 45 7.07 1.76 11.34
N GLU A 46 6.01 0.99 11.08
CA GLU A 46 5.61 -0.19 11.88
C GLU A 46 6.44 -1.45 11.59
N GLY A 47 7.34 -1.42 10.60
CA GLY A 47 8.21 -2.54 10.25
C GLY A 47 7.79 -3.34 9.01
N PHE A 48 6.76 -2.92 8.27
CA PHE A 48 6.44 -3.56 7.00
C PHE A 48 7.49 -3.21 5.93
N VAL A 49 8.08 -4.23 5.32
CA VAL A 49 9.03 -4.07 4.22
C VAL A 49 8.25 -3.89 2.90
N ILE A 50 7.94 -2.64 2.58
CA ILE A 50 7.25 -2.26 1.33
C ILE A 50 8.27 -1.66 0.36
N HIS A 51 8.45 -2.34 -0.78
CA HIS A 51 9.25 -1.88 -1.91
C HIS A 51 8.38 -1.08 -2.88
N ALA A 52 8.92 0.02 -3.38
CA ALA A 52 8.30 0.82 -4.42
C ALA A 52 9.20 0.82 -5.65
N GLU A 53 8.69 0.34 -6.78
CA GLU A 53 9.37 0.41 -8.06
C GLU A 53 8.78 1.57 -8.88
N PRO A 54 9.56 2.64 -9.17
CA PRO A 54 9.10 3.73 -10.02
C PRO A 54 9.12 3.31 -11.50
N GLY A 55 8.11 3.76 -12.28
CA GLY A 55 8.05 3.53 -13.73
C GLY A 55 6.66 3.12 -14.25
N ARG A 56 6.52 2.96 -15.57
CA ARG A 56 5.29 2.40 -16.19
C ARG A 56 5.18 0.93 -15.83
N GLY A 57 4.09 0.54 -15.16
CA GLY A 57 3.93 -0.80 -14.60
C GLY A 57 4.60 -1.00 -13.24
N GLY A 58 5.25 0.04 -12.71
CA GLY A 58 5.79 0.05 -11.37
C GLY A 58 4.68 0.05 -10.31
N GLY A 59 5.04 -0.29 -9.08
CA GLY A 59 4.07 -0.44 -8.01
C GLY A 59 4.72 -0.65 -6.65
N LEU A 60 3.87 -1.03 -5.72
CA LEU A 60 4.22 -1.37 -4.36
C LEU A 60 4.15 -2.88 -4.22
N ARG A 61 5.20 -3.46 -3.65
CA ARG A 61 5.25 -4.87 -3.28
C ARG A 61 5.55 -4.98 -1.80
N LEU A 62 4.83 -5.87 -1.12
CA LEU A 62 5.18 -6.26 0.24
C LEU A 62 6.15 -7.45 0.17
N ASP A 63 7.24 -7.38 0.92
CA ASP A 63 8.15 -8.51 1.11
C ASP A 63 7.48 -9.55 2.03
N PRO A 64 7.36 -10.83 1.62
CA PRO A 64 6.91 -11.90 2.50
C PRO A 64 8.00 -12.24 3.53
N GLN A 65 7.99 -11.55 4.67
CA GLN A 65 8.63 -12.05 5.89
C GLN A 65 7.63 -12.83 6.75
#